data_AF-A0A524LD36-F1
#
_entry.id   AF-A0A524LD36-F1
#
_cell.length_a   1.000
_cell.length_b   1.000
_cell.length_c   1.000
_cell.angle_alpha   90.00
_cell.angle_beta   90.00
_cell.angle_gamma   90.00
#
_symmetry.space_group_name_H-M   'P 1'
#
loop_
_entity.id
_entity.type
_entity.pdbx_description
1 polymer ?
#
loop_
_entity_poly.entity_id
_entity_poly.type
_entity_poly.pdbx_seq_one_letter_code
_entity_poly.pdbx_strand_id
1 'polypeptide(L)'
;MTQSKEIWRKASILAIAGGLAFCAATFAISLTPIAAEYRDALSISYLPMIVASLIGGLIIGFFVSYFLLRFFDKIPTKNPILKSGILSFIVLIIVAILLEGPSYFLTPTSDTLRYFLISTLFNVLRFLALGIVIGYLHKRLYKGFNPSVIASKSPQVE
;
A
#
# COMPACT_ATOMS: atom_id res chain seq x y z
N MET A 1 26.93 4.51 11.18
CA MET A 1 26.23 3.22 10.95
C MET A 1 24.79 3.18 11.53
N THR A 2 24.20 4.30 11.98
CA THR A 2 22.96 4.33 12.79
C THR A 2 21.69 4.70 12.01
N GLN A 3 21.77 5.62 11.05
CA GLN A 3 20.60 6.15 10.31
C GLN A 3 19.97 5.15 9.33
N SER A 4 20.78 4.42 8.56
CA SER A 4 20.28 3.43 7.59
C SER A 4 19.48 2.31 8.28
N LYS A 5 20.04 1.75 9.36
CA LYS A 5 19.39 0.68 10.14
C LYS A 5 18.03 1.12 10.72
N GLU A 6 17.92 2.39 11.11
CA GLU A 6 16.66 2.93 11.64
C GLU A 6 15.59 3.10 10.55
N ILE A 7 15.97 3.59 9.36
CA ILE A 7 15.07 3.68 8.21
C ILE A 7 14.57 2.30 7.81
N TRP A 8 15.46 1.31 7.69
CA TRP A 8 15.09 -0.06 7.37
C TRP A 8 14.14 -0.66 8.41
N ARG A 9 14.41 -0.47 9.70
CA ARG A 9 13.52 -0.94 10.78
C ARG A 9 12.13 -0.31 10.68
N LYS A 10 12.05 1.01 10.50
CA LYS A 10 10.76 1.72 10.38
C LYS A 10 10.02 1.30 9.11
N ALA A 11 10.73 1.16 7.99
CA ALA A 11 10.15 0.69 6.74
C ALA A 11 9.54 -0.70 6.90
N SER A 12 10.22 -1.64 7.56
CA SER A 12 9.69 -2.98 7.81
C SER A 12 8.42 -2.96 8.68
N ILE A 13 8.40 -2.16 9.76
CA ILE A 13 7.21 -2.04 10.63
C ILE A 13 6.02 -1.49 9.84
N LEU A 14 6.24 -0.42 9.07
CA LEU A 14 5.20 0.19 8.24
C LEU A 14 4.73 -0.76 7.14
N ALA A 15 5.65 -1.49 6.49
CA ALA A 15 5.34 -2.47 5.45
C ALA A 15 4.47 -3.61 5.98
N ILE A 16 4.79 -4.16 7.16
CA ILE A 16 3.99 -5.21 7.81
C ILE A 16 2.58 -4.68 8.10
N ALA A 17 2.46 -3.49 8.72
CA ALA A 17 1.17 -2.91 9.03
C ALA A 17 0.34 -2.62 7.76
N GLY A 18 0.97 -2.07 6.73
CA GLY A 18 0.34 -1.81 5.43
C GLY A 18 -0.10 -3.09 4.71
N GLY A 19 0.74 -4.12 4.71
CA GLY A 19 0.43 -5.42 4.11
C GLY A 19 -0.70 -6.15 4.83
N LEU A 20 -0.74 -6.08 6.17
CA LEU A 20 -1.87 -6.60 6.95
C LEU A 20 -3.15 -5.83 6.65
N ALA A 21 -3.10 -4.50 6.54
CA ALA A 21 -4.26 -3.69 6.19
C ALA A 21 -4.80 -4.02 4.77
N PHE A 22 -3.89 -4.21 3.82
CA PHE A 22 -4.23 -4.61 2.45
C PHE A 22 -4.89 -6.00 2.41
N CYS A 23 -4.33 -6.96 3.15
CA CYS A 23 -4.88 -8.30 3.29
C CYS A 23 -6.25 -8.27 3.98
N ALA A 24 -6.39 -7.51 5.08
CA ALA A 24 -7.65 -7.37 5.80
C ALA A 24 -8.75 -6.73 4.93
N ALA A 25 -8.40 -5.72 4.13
CA ALA A 25 -9.32 -5.14 3.14
C ALA A 25 -9.72 -6.18 2.07
N THR A 26 -8.76 -6.99 1.60
CA THR A 26 -9.04 -8.09 0.65
C THR A 26 -10.00 -9.11 1.27
N PHE A 27 -9.77 -9.52 2.50
CA PHE A 27 -10.66 -10.41 3.24
C PHE A 27 -12.06 -9.81 3.40
N ALA A 28 -12.18 -8.57 3.86
CA ALA A 28 -13.47 -7.90 4.02
C ALA A 28 -14.24 -7.80 2.68
N ILE A 29 -13.56 -7.44 1.59
CA ILE A 29 -14.14 -7.43 0.24
C ILE A 29 -14.62 -8.83 -0.16
N SER A 30 -13.83 -9.86 0.14
CA SER A 30 -14.15 -11.24 -0.25
C SER A 30 -15.42 -11.80 0.40
N LEU A 31 -15.89 -11.17 1.49
CA LEU A 31 -17.16 -11.51 2.15
C LEU A 31 -18.39 -10.92 1.44
N THR A 32 -18.20 -10.09 0.42
CA THR A 32 -19.32 -9.47 -0.31
C THR A 32 -19.84 -10.40 -1.42
N PRO A 33 -21.15 -10.39 -1.72
CA PRO A 33 -21.72 -11.17 -2.83
C PRO A 33 -21.07 -10.84 -4.18
N ILE A 34 -20.77 -9.56 -4.41
CA ILE A 34 -20.12 -9.06 -5.63
C ILE A 34 -18.75 -9.71 -5.82
N ALA A 35 -17.99 -9.90 -4.73
CA ALA A 35 -16.69 -10.56 -4.80
C ALA A 35 -16.80 -12.07 -5.06
N ALA A 36 -17.86 -12.73 -4.56
CA ALA A 36 -18.12 -14.13 -4.86
C ALA A 36 -18.41 -14.33 -6.36
N GLU A 37 -19.33 -13.54 -6.93
CA GLU A 37 -19.63 -13.56 -8.38
C GLU A 37 -18.38 -13.28 -9.22
N TYR A 38 -17.61 -12.25 -8.86
CA TYR A 38 -16.36 -11.88 -9.55
C TYR A 38 -15.35 -13.03 -9.54
N ARG A 39 -15.18 -13.69 -8.39
CA ARG A 39 -14.26 -14.82 -8.25
C ARG A 39 -14.69 -16.02 -9.07
N ASP A 40 -15.98 -16.35 -9.05
CA ASP A 40 -16.51 -17.51 -9.77
C ASP A 40 -16.40 -17.28 -11.28
N ALA A 41 -16.71 -16.07 -11.76
CA ALA A 41 -16.55 -15.69 -13.16
C ALA A 41 -15.11 -15.79 -13.68
N LEU A 42 -14.13 -15.47 -12.83
CA LEU A 42 -12.70 -15.50 -13.17
C LEU A 42 -11.96 -16.74 -12.66
N SER A 43 -12.68 -17.73 -12.12
CA SER A 43 -12.11 -18.96 -11.54
C SER A 43 -11.02 -18.70 -10.49
N ILE A 44 -11.20 -17.67 -9.67
CA ILE A 44 -10.24 -17.26 -8.64
C ILE A 44 -10.45 -18.08 -7.37
N SER A 45 -9.46 -18.90 -7.02
CA SER A 45 -9.47 -19.67 -5.78
C SER A 45 -9.34 -18.77 -4.54
N TYR A 46 -10.11 -19.08 -3.49
CA TYR A 46 -10.26 -18.22 -2.31
C TYR A 46 -8.99 -18.10 -1.47
N LEU A 47 -8.44 -19.22 -1.00
CA LEU A 47 -7.25 -19.21 -0.16
C LEU A 47 -6.02 -18.63 -0.87
N PRO A 48 -5.70 -19.01 -2.12
CA PRO A 48 -4.61 -18.40 -2.86
C PRO A 48 -4.76 -16.89 -3.03
N MET A 49 -5.98 -16.38 -3.23
CA MET A 49 -6.24 -14.94 -3.34
C MET A 49 -5.89 -14.19 -2.06
N ILE A 50 -6.28 -14.71 -0.89
CA ILE A 50 -5.96 -14.06 0.40
C ILE A 50 -4.44 -14.08 0.64
N VAL A 51 -3.77 -15.21 0.39
CA VAL A 51 -2.31 -15.31 0.54
C VAL A 51 -1.58 -14.38 -0.42
N ALA A 52 -1.99 -14.35 -1.69
CA ALA A 52 -1.44 -13.46 -2.70
C ALA A 52 -1.62 -11.98 -2.30
N SER A 53 -2.77 -11.63 -1.71
CA SER A 53 -3.01 -10.27 -1.22
C SER A 53 -2.08 -9.87 -0.07
N LEU A 54 -1.73 -10.80 0.83
CA LEU A 54 -0.76 -10.53 1.88
C LEU A 54 0.63 -10.31 1.31
N ILE A 55 1.08 -11.18 0.42
CA ILE A 55 2.40 -11.07 -0.23
C ILE A 55 2.50 -9.77 -1.03
N GLY A 56 1.52 -9.50 -1.89
CA GLY A 56 1.45 -8.27 -2.67
C GLY A 56 1.37 -7.02 -1.80
N GLY A 57 0.56 -7.06 -0.75
CA GLY A 57 0.42 -5.99 0.23
C GLY A 57 1.73 -5.69 0.97
N LEU A 58 2.52 -6.71 1.33
CA LEU A 58 3.84 -6.54 1.95
C LEU A 58 4.83 -5.90 0.99
N ILE A 59 4.87 -6.33 -0.28
CA ILE A 59 5.74 -5.76 -1.31
C ILE A 59 5.40 -4.28 -1.55
N ILE A 60 4.11 -3.99 -1.81
CA ILE A 60 3.62 -2.62 -2.02
C ILE A 60 3.88 -1.78 -0.77
N GLY A 61 3.54 -2.30 0.42
CA GLY A 61 3.72 -1.63 1.69
C GLY A 61 5.19 -1.29 1.95
N PHE A 62 6.11 -2.17 1.56
CA PHE A 62 7.54 -1.92 1.63
C PHE A 62 7.97 -0.75 0.75
N PHE A 63 7.58 -0.74 -0.54
CA PHE A 63 7.90 0.38 -1.43
C PHE A 63 7.29 1.70 -0.93
N VAL A 64 6.00 1.71 -0.60
CA VAL A 64 5.32 2.90 -0.08
C VAL A 64 6.03 3.41 1.18
N SER A 65 6.36 2.53 2.12
CA SER A 65 7.05 2.91 3.36
C SER A 65 8.46 3.45 3.11
N TYR A 66 9.22 2.80 2.23
CA TYR A 66 10.57 3.22 1.88
C TYR A 66 10.59 4.61 1.22
N PHE A 67 9.78 4.81 0.19
CA PHE A 67 9.70 6.09 -0.52
C PHE A 67 9.12 7.20 0.39
N LEU A 68 8.16 6.88 1.26
CA LEU A 68 7.63 7.82 2.25
C LEU A 68 8.73 8.29 3.20
N LEU A 69 9.55 7.37 3.75
CA LEU A 69 10.63 7.71 4.68
C LEU A 69 11.79 8.43 3.98
N ARG A 70 12.15 8.02 2.77
CA ARG A 70 13.31 8.53 2.05
C ARG A 70 13.07 9.90 1.40
N PHE A 71 11.86 10.14 0.94
CA PHE A 71 11.51 11.34 0.17
C PHE A 71 10.38 12.14 0.84
N PHE A 72 10.23 11.99 2.16
CA PHE A 72 9.17 12.64 2.92
C PHE A 72 9.04 14.13 2.57
N ASP A 73 10.15 14.88 2.54
CA ASP A 73 10.16 16.32 2.29
C ASP A 73 9.84 16.70 0.83
N LYS A 74 9.96 15.77 -0.11
CA LYS A 74 9.68 16.00 -1.54
C LYS A 74 8.24 15.72 -1.94
N ILE A 75 7.51 14.91 -1.16
CA ILE A 75 6.12 14.58 -1.47
C ILE A 75 5.25 15.80 -1.16
N PRO A 76 4.36 16.26 -2.05
CA PRO A 76 3.48 17.39 -1.76
C PRO A 76 2.62 17.11 -0.52
N THR A 77 2.32 18.16 0.27
CA THR A 77 1.58 18.17 1.55
C THR A 77 2.44 17.99 2.81
N LYS A 78 1.90 18.36 3.99
CA LYS A 78 2.58 18.18 5.30
C LYS A 78 2.08 16.96 6.07
N ASN A 79 0.94 16.38 5.71
CA ASN A 79 0.30 15.30 6.45
C ASN A 79 0.84 13.92 5.99
N PRO A 80 1.45 13.11 6.88
CA PRO A 80 1.95 11.77 6.53
C PRO A 80 0.90 10.84 5.91
N ILE A 81 -0.38 10.95 6.33
CA ILE A 81 -1.49 10.16 5.78
C ILE A 81 -1.71 10.50 4.32
N LEU A 82 -1.73 11.79 3.99
CA LEU A 82 -1.94 12.24 2.63
C LEU A 82 -0.74 11.90 1.73
N LYS A 83 0.50 12.03 2.24
CA LYS A 83 1.71 11.61 1.52
C LYS A 83 1.69 10.12 1.19
N SER A 84 1.37 9.29 2.19
CA SER A 84 1.25 7.84 1.98
C SER A 84 0.11 7.52 1.02
N GLY A 85 -1.02 8.23 1.09
CA GLY A 85 -2.15 8.07 0.16
C GLY A 85 -1.77 8.39 -1.28
N ILE A 86 -1.06 9.50 -1.52
CA ILE A 86 -0.56 9.88 -2.86
C ILE A 86 0.37 8.79 -3.41
N LEU A 87 1.27 8.29 -2.57
CA LEU A 87 2.23 7.27 -2.98
C LEU A 87 1.55 5.92 -3.26
N SER A 88 0.61 5.50 -2.41
CA SER A 88 -0.24 4.33 -2.66
C SER A 88 -1.07 4.49 -3.94
N PHE A 89 -1.58 5.68 -4.23
CA PHE A 89 -2.31 5.97 -5.47
C PHE A 89 -1.42 5.87 -6.70
N ILE A 90 -0.18 6.38 -6.64
CA ILE A 90 0.79 6.22 -7.74
C ILE A 90 1.05 4.72 -8.00
N VAL A 91 1.26 3.92 -6.95
CA VAL A 91 1.47 2.47 -7.11
C VAL A 91 0.23 1.80 -7.68
N LEU A 92 -0.99 2.21 -7.27
CA LEU A 92 -2.23 1.71 -7.86
C LEU A 92 -2.28 1.95 -9.37
N ILE A 93 -1.96 3.16 -9.83
CA ILE A 93 -1.93 3.48 -11.27
C ILE A 93 -0.91 2.62 -12.02
N ILE A 94 0.28 2.43 -11.45
CA ILE A 94 1.32 1.56 -12.03
C ILE A 94 0.79 0.13 -12.16
N VAL A 95 0.18 -0.43 -11.10
CA VAL A 95 -0.38 -1.78 -11.09
C VAL A 95 -1.53 -1.91 -12.10
N ALA A 96 -2.40 -0.91 -12.20
CA ALA A 96 -3.52 -0.91 -13.14
C ALA A 96 -3.03 -0.93 -14.61
N ILE A 97 -2.01 -0.13 -14.94
CA ILE A 97 -1.46 -0.07 -16.30
C ILE A 97 -0.67 -1.33 -16.64
N LEU A 98 0.15 -1.84 -15.72
CA LEU A 98 1.06 -2.95 -16.01
C LEU A 98 0.37 -4.31 -15.94
N LEU A 99 -0.62 -4.50 -15.06
CA LEU A 99 -1.21 -5.81 -14.78
C LEU A 99 -2.67 -5.88 -15.23
N GLU A 100 -3.54 -4.95 -14.79
CA GLU A 100 -4.98 -5.03 -15.10
C GLU A 100 -5.25 -4.76 -16.58
N GLY A 101 -4.76 -3.66 -17.13
CA GLY A 101 -5.01 -3.26 -18.53
C GLY A 101 -4.76 -4.39 -19.53
N PRO A 102 -3.54 -4.95 -19.63
CA PRO A 102 -3.22 -6.02 -20.56
C PRO A 102 -4.10 -7.26 -20.39
N SER A 103 -4.45 -7.60 -19.16
CA SER A 103 -5.22 -8.81 -18.84
C SER A 103 -6.64 -8.76 -19.43
N TYR A 104 -7.27 -7.58 -19.45
CA TYR A 104 -8.61 -7.39 -20.01
C TYR A 104 -8.62 -7.21 -21.54
N PHE A 105 -7.54 -6.70 -22.15
CA PHE A 105 -7.41 -6.66 -23.62
C PHE A 105 -7.13 -8.03 -24.25
N LEU A 106 -6.47 -8.93 -23.51
CA LEU A 106 -6.06 -10.24 -24.01
C LEU A 106 -7.09 -11.35 -23.77
N THR A 107 -8.14 -11.09 -22.98
CA THR A 107 -9.15 -12.10 -22.60
C THR A 107 -10.55 -11.63 -23.01
N PRO A 108 -11.05 -11.99 -24.21
CA PRO A 108 -12.36 -11.55 -24.67
C PRO A 108 -13.46 -12.26 -23.87
N THR A 109 -14.08 -11.52 -22.96
CA THR A 109 -15.32 -11.93 -22.27
C THR A 109 -16.41 -10.90 -22.58
N SER A 110 -17.68 -11.31 -22.59
CA SER A 110 -18.80 -10.40 -22.90
C SER A 110 -18.99 -9.28 -21.86
N ASP A 111 -18.42 -9.43 -20.66
CA ASP A 111 -18.56 -8.53 -19.51
C ASP A 111 -17.24 -7.86 -19.08
N THR A 112 -16.26 -7.73 -19.99
CA THR A 112 -14.92 -7.17 -19.69
C THR A 112 -14.97 -5.84 -18.91
N LEU A 113 -15.83 -4.90 -19.31
CA LEU A 113 -15.95 -3.61 -18.64
C LEU A 113 -16.48 -3.73 -17.20
N ARG A 114 -17.44 -4.62 -16.96
CA ARG A 114 -18.01 -4.85 -15.62
C ARG A 114 -16.93 -5.37 -14.68
N TYR A 115 -16.20 -6.40 -15.09
CA TYR A 115 -15.16 -7.00 -14.24
C TYR A 115 -13.94 -6.09 -14.08
N PHE A 116 -13.58 -5.31 -15.11
CA PHE A 116 -12.56 -4.26 -14.99
C PHE A 116 -12.93 -3.26 -13.89
N LEU A 117 -14.15 -2.69 -13.93
CA LEU A 117 -14.61 -1.73 -12.92
C LEU A 117 -14.65 -2.33 -11.50
N ILE A 118 -15.09 -3.58 -11.37
CA ILE A 118 -15.11 -4.29 -10.08
C ILE A 118 -13.67 -4.48 -9.55
N SER A 119 -12.75 -4.93 -10.40
CA SER A 119 -11.33 -5.11 -10.05
C SER A 119 -10.67 -3.80 -9.62
N THR A 120 -10.88 -2.74 -10.39
CA THR A 120 -10.39 -1.40 -10.07
C THR A 120 -10.96 -0.92 -8.73
N LEU A 121 -12.26 -1.09 -8.48
CA LEU A 121 -12.88 -0.71 -7.21
C LEU A 121 -12.25 -1.47 -6.02
N PHE A 122 -12.08 -2.78 -6.15
CA PHE A 122 -11.44 -3.59 -5.12
C PHE A 122 -10.00 -3.13 -4.83
N ASN A 123 -9.24 -2.80 -5.88
CA ASN A 123 -7.89 -2.28 -5.72
C ASN A 123 -7.88 -0.90 -5.06
N VAL A 124 -8.75 0.04 -5.46
CA VAL A 124 -8.88 1.35 -4.79
C VAL A 124 -9.06 1.18 -3.28
N LEU A 125 -9.97 0.30 -2.85
CA LEU A 125 -10.23 0.05 -1.42
C LEU A 125 -9.00 -0.51 -0.68
N ARG A 126 -8.31 -1.49 -1.27
CA ARG A 126 -7.13 -2.14 -0.67
C ARG A 126 -5.94 -1.18 -0.57
N PHE A 127 -5.67 -0.42 -1.63
CA PHE A 127 -4.58 0.58 -1.65
C PHE A 127 -4.87 1.75 -0.71
N LEU A 128 -6.14 2.17 -0.60
CA LEU A 128 -6.55 3.19 0.37
C LEU A 128 -6.31 2.73 1.81
N ALA A 129 -6.72 1.51 2.15
CA ALA A 129 -6.50 0.94 3.48
C ALA A 129 -5.00 0.88 3.83
N LEU A 130 -4.17 0.39 2.90
CA LEU A 130 -2.71 0.35 3.04
C LEU A 130 -2.13 1.74 3.27
N GLY A 131 -2.49 2.73 2.44
CA GLY A 131 -1.97 4.09 2.54
C GLY A 131 -2.36 4.79 3.84
N ILE A 132 -3.61 4.63 4.28
CA ILE A 132 -4.09 5.21 5.55
C ILE A 132 -3.31 4.62 6.73
N VAL A 133 -3.18 3.29 6.79
CA VAL A 133 -2.51 2.63 7.93
C VAL A 133 -1.03 2.98 7.98
N ILE A 134 -0.32 2.96 6.84
CA ILE A 134 1.09 3.36 6.77
C ILE A 134 1.25 4.81 7.24
N GLY A 135 0.47 5.75 6.69
CA GLY A 135 0.60 7.15 7.03
C GLY A 135 0.21 7.46 8.49
N TYR A 136 -0.81 6.79 9.03
CA TYR A 136 -1.20 6.91 10.43
C TYR A 136 -0.11 6.38 11.37
N LEU A 137 0.42 5.19 11.08
CA LEU A 137 1.47 4.59 11.89
C LEU A 137 2.77 5.38 11.79
N HIS A 138 3.13 5.90 10.62
CA HIS A 138 4.25 6.81 10.43
C HIS A 138 4.09 8.05 11.34
N LYS A 139 2.91 8.69 11.33
CA LYS A 139 2.62 9.83 12.21
C LYS A 139 2.78 9.47 13.69
N ARG A 140 2.39 8.26 14.11
CA ARG A 140 2.55 7.79 15.50
C ARG A 140 4.01 7.54 15.86
N LEU A 141 4.76 6.89 14.98
CA LEU A 141 6.20 6.60 15.18
C LEU A 141 7.04 7.89 15.23
N TYR A 142 6.69 8.92 14.47
CA TYR A 142 7.39 10.22 14.47
C TYR A 142 6.89 11.21 15.53
N LYS A 143 5.63 11.14 15.99
CA LYS A 143 5.23 11.90 17.20
C LYS A 143 6.01 11.45 18.45
N GLY A 144 6.49 10.19 18.49
CA GLY A 144 7.39 9.71 19.53
C GLY A 144 8.88 10.00 19.29
N PHE A 145 9.25 10.52 18.11
CA PHE A 145 10.64 10.72 17.70
C PHE A 145 10.77 12.04 16.96
N ASN A 146 11.16 13.09 17.67
CA ASN A 146 11.28 14.44 17.12
C ASN A 146 12.67 14.56 16.41
N PRO A 147 12.77 14.44 15.08
CA PRO A 147 14.07 14.45 14.38
C PRO A 147 14.78 15.80 14.50
N SER A 148 14.03 16.89 14.73
CA SER A 148 14.57 18.22 15.04
C SER A 148 15.36 18.25 16.35
N VAL A 149 14.97 17.46 17.36
CA VAL A 149 15.66 17.35 18.66
C VAL A 149 16.92 16.50 18.57
N ILE A 150 17.00 15.61 17.58
CA ILE A 150 18.16 14.74 17.37
C ILE A 150 19.18 15.41 16.45
N ALA A 151 18.72 16.17 15.46
CA ALA A 151 19.56 17.06 14.66
C ALA A 151 20.17 18.20 15.49
N SER A 152 19.47 18.70 16.52
CA SER A 152 20.02 19.68 17.46
C SER A 152 20.95 19.09 18.53
N LYS A 153 21.15 17.77 18.54
CA LYS A 153 22.00 17.05 19.50
C LYS A 153 23.29 16.49 18.91
N SER A 154 23.62 16.75 17.63
CA SER A 154 25.00 16.55 17.19
C SER A 154 25.87 17.64 17.83
N PRO A 155 26.80 17.29 18.72
CA PRO A 155 27.62 18.29 19.40
C PRO A 155 28.49 19.01 18.38
N GLN A 156 28.57 20.33 18.56
CA GLN A 156 29.77 21.07 18.23
C GLN A 156 30.95 20.33 18.85
N VAL A 157 31.75 19.70 18.01
CA VAL A 157 33.10 19.29 18.35
C VAL A 157 33.95 20.08 17.37
N GLU A 158 34.41 21.23 17.87
CA GLU A 158 35.64 21.89 17.38
C GLU A 158 36.83 20.94 17.48
#